data_AF-A0A7C1YCF3-F1
#
_entry.id   AF-A0A7C1YCF3-F1
#
_cell.length_a   1.000
_cell.length_b   1.000
_cell.length_c   1.000
_cell.angle_alpha   90.00
_cell.angle_beta   90.00
_cell.angle_gamma   90.00
#
_symmetry.space_group_name_H-M   'P 1'
#
loop_
_entity.id
_entity.type
_entity.pdbx_description
1 polymer ?
#
loop_
_entity_poly.entity_id
_entity_poly.type
_entity_poly.pdbx_seq_one_letter_code
_entity_poly.pdbx_strand_id
1 'polypeptide(L)'
;GASNYTFACASWSQQSEDWLNAHAKAFAFFGGVPEIVVPDNLKSAVRKTDRYEPDINPSYQQLAAHYQTAIVPARPYKPKDKAKAEVAVQIVERWIMARLRHQTFFTLASLNQAIRFLLEDLNQRPFKKLPGSRASQFAQRDKPALKPLPSQPYQYTDIKQARVHIDYHVEYDKHYYSVGHHLVKQVVEVQASDNTIAIYHHGKRIASHPRSYRQGAHSTCVEHMPRAHKEMQEWSPERFLSWAGDIGVETREVVNAILQEKRHHEQSYRRILALLSNAKKYGRDRLNNACGRALLIHSPTRSSVESILKQGLDQVPVETPGNAEQEELNLDHHENVRGEDYFH
;
A
#
# COMPACT_ATOMS: atom_id res chain seq x y z
N GLY A 1 12.23 -30.21 -4.75
CA GLY A 1 12.03 -31.66 -4.61
C GLY A 1 13.29 -32.37 -4.14
N ALA A 2 13.53 -33.57 -4.63
CA ALA A 2 14.71 -34.39 -4.34
C ALA A 2 15.95 -33.93 -5.12
N SER A 3 15.77 -33.38 -6.32
CA SER A 3 16.84 -33.00 -7.26
C SER A 3 17.77 -31.86 -6.82
N ASN A 4 17.30 -31.03 -5.89
CA ASN A 4 17.86 -29.71 -5.57
C ASN A 4 17.99 -28.79 -6.81
N TYR A 5 17.10 -28.94 -7.80
CA TYR A 5 16.93 -28.02 -8.93
C TYR A 5 16.42 -26.68 -8.43
N THR A 6 17.13 -25.61 -8.81
CA THR A 6 16.99 -24.29 -8.21
C THR A 6 16.38 -23.31 -9.20
N PHE A 7 15.39 -22.55 -8.73
CA PHE A 7 14.91 -21.33 -9.37
C PHE A 7 15.37 -20.10 -8.57
N ALA A 8 15.61 -18.99 -9.24
CA ALA A 8 15.86 -17.69 -8.63
C ALA A 8 15.36 -16.57 -9.57
N CYS A 9 14.93 -15.44 -9.00
CA CYS A 9 14.64 -14.23 -9.75
C CYS A 9 14.83 -13.00 -8.87
N ALA A 10 15.15 -11.87 -9.47
CA ALA A 10 15.11 -10.58 -8.81
C ALA A 10 13.67 -10.02 -8.85
N SER A 11 13.29 -9.34 -7.78
CA SER A 11 12.05 -8.58 -7.59
C SER A 11 12.40 -7.13 -7.19
N TRP A 12 11.43 -6.22 -7.26
CA TRP A 12 11.65 -4.84 -6.82
C TRP A 12 11.60 -4.71 -5.28
N SER A 13 10.80 -5.55 -4.62
CA SER A 13 10.58 -5.51 -3.19
C SER A 13 10.45 -6.92 -2.57
N GLN A 14 10.29 -6.96 -1.25
CA GLN A 14 9.92 -8.16 -0.49
C GLN A 14 8.43 -8.16 -0.09
N GLN A 15 7.60 -7.33 -0.74
CA GLN A 15 6.16 -7.27 -0.46
C GLN A 15 5.44 -8.54 -0.94
N SER A 16 4.23 -8.77 -0.40
CA SER A 16 3.44 -9.98 -0.70
C SER A 16 3.20 -10.19 -2.19
N GLU A 17 2.98 -9.12 -2.95
CA GLU A 17 2.80 -9.17 -4.41
C GLU A 17 4.01 -9.77 -5.14
N ASP A 18 5.19 -9.17 -4.99
CA ASP A 18 6.46 -9.65 -5.56
C ASP A 18 6.74 -11.10 -5.15
N TRP A 19 6.42 -11.45 -3.90
CA TRP A 19 6.68 -12.77 -3.32
C TRP A 19 5.73 -13.87 -3.84
N LEU A 20 4.44 -13.55 -4.05
CA LEU A 20 3.50 -14.47 -4.69
C LEU A 20 3.76 -14.59 -6.20
N ASN A 21 4.09 -13.48 -6.86
CA ASN A 21 4.52 -13.49 -8.26
C ASN A 21 5.82 -14.27 -8.47
N ALA A 22 6.73 -14.32 -7.49
CA ALA A 22 7.91 -15.19 -7.53
C ALA A 22 7.54 -16.69 -7.47
N HIS A 23 6.49 -17.09 -6.73
CA HIS A 23 5.98 -18.47 -6.76
C HIS A 23 5.38 -18.83 -8.12
N ALA A 24 4.56 -17.95 -8.69
CA ALA A 24 3.99 -18.14 -10.02
C ALA A 24 5.08 -18.31 -11.10
N LYS A 25 6.13 -17.47 -11.07
CA LYS A 25 7.31 -17.60 -11.92
C LYS A 25 8.09 -18.90 -11.69
N ALA A 26 8.20 -19.36 -10.44
CA ALA A 26 8.86 -20.62 -10.10
C ALA A 26 8.12 -21.84 -10.66
N PHE A 27 6.79 -21.91 -10.52
CA PHE A 27 5.99 -23.01 -11.08
C PHE A 27 6.05 -23.03 -12.61
N ALA A 28 6.00 -21.85 -13.25
CA ALA A 28 6.21 -21.72 -14.70
C ALA A 28 7.60 -22.21 -15.14
N PHE A 29 8.66 -21.89 -14.37
CA PHE A 29 10.02 -22.37 -14.63
C PHE A 29 10.17 -23.89 -14.45
N PHE A 30 9.52 -24.49 -13.44
CA PHE A 30 9.50 -25.95 -13.26
C PHE A 30 8.61 -26.67 -14.29
N GLY A 31 7.73 -25.95 -14.98
CA GLY A 31 6.77 -26.52 -15.93
C GLY A 31 5.65 -27.32 -15.27
N GLY A 32 5.35 -27.04 -14.00
CA GLY A 32 4.39 -27.78 -13.18
C GLY A 32 4.34 -27.29 -11.74
N VAL A 33 3.32 -27.72 -11.01
CA VAL A 33 3.07 -27.32 -9.62
C VAL A 33 3.44 -28.46 -8.66
N PRO A 34 4.20 -28.22 -7.57
CA PRO A 34 4.40 -29.22 -6.53
C PRO A 34 3.12 -29.45 -5.72
N GLU A 35 2.93 -30.65 -5.18
CA GLU A 35 1.82 -30.93 -4.26
C GLU A 35 1.89 -30.08 -2.98
N ILE A 36 3.10 -29.86 -2.46
CA ILE A 36 3.36 -29.11 -1.23
C ILE A 36 4.42 -28.02 -1.48
N VAL A 37 4.13 -26.80 -1.05
CA VAL A 37 5.08 -25.69 -0.93
C VAL A 37 5.41 -25.48 0.55
N VAL A 38 6.70 -25.46 0.87
CA VAL A 38 7.20 -25.19 2.24
C VAL A 38 7.86 -23.81 2.27
N PRO A 39 7.11 -22.73 2.55
CA PRO A 39 7.67 -21.40 2.73
C PRO A 39 8.37 -21.28 4.08
N ASP A 40 9.20 -20.24 4.19
CA ASP A 40 9.67 -19.75 5.49
C ASP A 40 8.57 -18.94 6.20
N ASN A 41 8.69 -18.73 7.52
CA ASN A 41 7.74 -17.96 8.33
C ASN A 41 7.86 -16.43 8.13
N LEU A 42 7.82 -16.01 6.86
CA LEU A 42 7.75 -14.61 6.48
C LEU A 42 6.35 -14.05 6.78
N LYS A 43 6.26 -12.79 7.21
CA LYS A 43 4.97 -12.10 7.44
C LYS A 43 4.11 -11.98 6.18
N SER A 44 4.70 -12.10 4.99
CA SER A 44 3.98 -12.21 3.70
C SER A 44 3.25 -13.55 3.53
N ALA A 45 3.72 -14.61 4.20
CA ALA A 45 3.15 -15.95 4.18
C ALA A 45 2.14 -16.18 5.31
N VAL A 46 2.46 -15.73 6.54
CA VAL A 46 1.71 -16.03 7.76
C VAL A 46 1.40 -14.74 8.53
N ARG A 47 0.10 -14.48 8.74
CA ARG A 47 -0.42 -13.33 9.49
C ARG A 47 -0.41 -13.57 11.01
N LYS A 48 -0.63 -14.82 11.43
CA LYS A 48 -0.53 -15.27 12.82
C LYS A 48 -0.06 -16.73 12.87
N THR A 49 1.06 -16.99 13.53
CA THR A 49 1.60 -18.34 13.71
C THR A 49 0.91 -19.05 14.87
N ASP A 50 -0.20 -19.73 14.60
CA ASP A 50 -0.67 -20.79 15.49
C ASP A 50 0.07 -22.10 15.18
N ARG A 51 0.17 -22.98 16.18
CA ARG A 51 0.77 -24.31 16.07
C ARG A 51 -0.16 -25.33 15.41
N TYR A 52 -1.46 -25.04 15.38
CA TYR A 52 -2.51 -25.93 14.85
C TYR A 52 -3.23 -25.35 13.63
N GLU A 53 -3.51 -24.04 13.61
CA GLU A 53 -4.15 -23.34 12.48
C GLU A 53 -3.39 -22.03 12.13
N PRO A 54 -2.32 -22.08 11.30
CA PRO A 54 -1.66 -20.86 10.86
C PRO A 54 -2.64 -20.00 10.04
N ASP A 55 -2.81 -18.74 10.45
CA ASP A 55 -3.57 -17.73 9.71
C ASP A 55 -2.74 -17.32 8.48
N ILE A 56 -2.89 -18.09 7.40
CA ILE A 56 -2.22 -17.87 6.11
C ILE A 56 -2.77 -16.56 5.52
N ASN A 57 -1.88 -15.73 4.96
CA ASN A 57 -2.28 -14.52 4.24
C ASN A 57 -3.34 -14.87 3.16
N PRO A 58 -4.55 -14.27 3.15
CA PRO A 58 -5.62 -14.67 2.22
C PRO A 58 -5.21 -14.63 0.74
N SER A 59 -4.38 -13.67 0.33
CA SER A 59 -3.81 -13.63 -1.03
C SER A 59 -2.92 -14.84 -1.34
N TYR A 60 -2.20 -15.38 -0.35
CA TYR A 60 -1.40 -16.59 -0.50
C TYR A 60 -2.28 -17.85 -0.52
N GLN A 61 -3.35 -17.88 0.28
CA GLN A 61 -4.36 -18.93 0.21
C GLN A 61 -5.03 -18.99 -1.18
N GLN A 62 -5.30 -17.83 -1.80
CA GLN A 62 -5.79 -17.75 -3.18
C GLN A 62 -4.78 -18.30 -4.20
N LEU A 63 -3.48 -18.05 -4.03
CA LEU A 63 -2.43 -18.67 -4.85
C LEU A 63 -2.42 -20.20 -4.67
N ALA A 64 -2.54 -20.69 -3.42
CA ALA A 64 -2.67 -22.12 -3.12
C ALA A 64 -3.85 -22.76 -3.84
N ALA A 65 -5.01 -22.11 -3.82
CA ALA A 65 -6.23 -22.56 -4.48
C ALA A 65 -6.09 -22.57 -6.01
N HIS A 66 -5.56 -21.49 -6.61
CA HIS A 66 -5.33 -21.38 -8.06
C HIS A 66 -4.45 -22.51 -8.60
N TYR A 67 -3.37 -22.83 -7.88
CA TYR A 67 -2.41 -23.86 -8.28
C TYR A 67 -2.71 -25.25 -7.68
N GLN A 68 -3.76 -25.40 -6.86
CA GLN A 68 -4.13 -26.64 -6.17
C GLN A 68 -2.94 -27.27 -5.38
N THR A 69 -2.20 -26.43 -4.66
CA THR A 69 -1.01 -26.79 -3.88
C THR A 69 -1.22 -26.51 -2.39
N ALA A 70 -0.71 -27.40 -1.53
CA ALA A 70 -0.76 -27.23 -0.09
C ALA A 70 0.40 -26.35 0.39
N ILE A 71 0.10 -25.28 1.12
CA ILE A 71 1.11 -24.45 1.78
C ILE A 71 1.32 -24.97 3.19
N VAL A 72 2.53 -25.45 3.49
CA VAL A 72 2.90 -25.98 4.81
C VAL A 72 4.12 -25.21 5.31
N PRO A 73 3.93 -24.12 6.08
CA PRO A 73 5.05 -23.32 6.60
C PRO A 73 6.05 -24.16 7.41
N ALA A 74 7.33 -23.90 7.25
CA ALA A 74 8.37 -24.54 8.06
C ALA A 74 8.14 -24.24 9.56
N ARG A 75 8.40 -25.20 10.46
CA ARG A 75 8.13 -24.98 11.89
C ARG A 75 9.10 -23.96 12.49
N PRO A 76 8.63 -22.99 13.32
CA PRO A 76 9.51 -22.09 14.06
C PRO A 76 10.61 -22.87 14.80
N TYR A 77 11.83 -22.34 14.76
CA TYR A 77 13.00 -22.89 15.46
C TYR A 77 13.39 -24.34 15.07
N LYS A 78 13.02 -24.84 13.87
CA LYS A 78 13.49 -26.13 13.34
C LYS A 78 14.26 -26.01 12.02
N PRO A 79 15.59 -25.75 12.06
CA PRO A 79 16.42 -25.57 10.85
C PRO A 79 16.37 -26.73 9.84
N LYS A 80 16.18 -27.96 10.33
CA LYS A 80 16.11 -29.17 9.50
C LYS A 80 14.98 -29.14 8.46
N ASP A 81 13.90 -28.42 8.73
CA ASP A 81 12.75 -28.33 7.81
C ASP A 81 13.07 -27.46 6.57
N LYS A 82 14.06 -26.55 6.66
CA LYS A 82 14.42 -25.57 5.61
C LYS A 82 15.81 -25.80 4.98
N ALA A 83 16.62 -26.72 5.50
CA ALA A 83 18.04 -26.91 5.12
C ALA A 83 18.33 -26.93 3.59
N LYS A 84 17.43 -27.47 2.75
CA LYS A 84 17.58 -27.44 1.29
C LYS A 84 17.52 -26.04 0.69
N ALA A 85 16.64 -25.18 1.20
CA ALA A 85 16.48 -23.81 0.71
C ALA A 85 17.67 -22.92 1.13
N GLU A 86 18.19 -23.09 2.35
CA GLU A 86 19.39 -22.39 2.82
C GLU A 86 20.63 -22.75 1.98
N VAL A 87 20.83 -24.04 1.69
CA VAL A 87 21.88 -24.50 0.78
C VAL A 87 21.67 -23.96 -0.64
N ALA A 88 20.42 -23.87 -1.12
CA ALA A 88 20.12 -23.28 -2.42
C ALA A 88 20.49 -21.78 -2.48
N VAL A 89 20.20 -21.01 -1.43
CA VAL A 89 20.61 -19.59 -1.32
C VAL A 89 22.12 -19.44 -1.42
N GLN A 90 22.90 -20.20 -0.64
CA GLN A 90 24.38 -20.16 -0.70
C GLN A 90 24.94 -20.52 -2.08
N ILE A 91 24.26 -21.40 -2.82
CA ILE A 91 24.62 -21.76 -4.20
C ILE A 91 24.30 -20.60 -5.15
N VAL A 92 23.14 -19.95 -5.02
CA VAL A 92 22.74 -18.77 -5.80
C VAL A 92 23.69 -17.59 -5.56
N GLU A 93 24.04 -17.30 -4.31
CA GLU A 93 25.01 -16.27 -3.95
C GLU A 93 26.36 -16.50 -4.65
N ARG A 94 26.89 -17.73 -4.54
CA ARG A 94 28.22 -18.09 -5.08
C ARG A 94 28.28 -18.17 -6.60
N TRP A 95 27.23 -18.65 -7.26
CA TRP A 95 27.27 -18.93 -8.70
C TRP A 95 26.50 -17.94 -9.56
N ILE A 96 25.59 -17.15 -8.99
CA ILE A 96 24.84 -16.11 -9.68
C ILE A 96 25.30 -14.74 -9.19
N MET A 97 25.05 -14.37 -7.93
CA MET A 97 25.33 -13.02 -7.43
C MET A 97 26.81 -12.65 -7.56
N ALA A 98 27.71 -13.55 -7.17
CA ALA A 98 29.15 -13.32 -7.31
C ALA A 98 29.62 -13.14 -8.77
N ARG A 99 28.92 -13.69 -9.78
CA ARG A 99 29.24 -13.47 -11.21
C ARG A 99 28.67 -12.16 -11.75
N LEU A 100 27.58 -11.67 -11.16
CA LEU A 100 26.92 -10.41 -11.52
C LEU A 100 27.50 -9.19 -10.77
N ARG A 101 28.31 -9.40 -9.72
CA ARG A 101 28.82 -8.35 -8.80
C ARG A 101 29.54 -7.14 -9.42
N HIS A 102 30.00 -7.27 -10.67
CA HIS A 102 30.72 -6.23 -11.43
C HIS A 102 29.95 -5.79 -12.69
N GLN A 103 28.65 -6.08 -12.76
CA GLN A 103 27.77 -5.75 -13.88
C GLN A 103 26.66 -4.80 -13.42
N THR A 104 26.44 -3.72 -14.15
CA THR A 104 25.38 -2.74 -13.87
C THR A 104 24.15 -3.05 -14.71
N PHE A 105 22.97 -3.10 -14.07
CA PHE A 105 21.69 -3.36 -14.74
C PHE A 105 20.76 -2.16 -14.57
N PHE A 106 20.23 -1.66 -15.68
CA PHE A 106 19.33 -0.50 -15.71
C PHE A 106 17.84 -0.88 -15.67
N THR A 107 17.51 -2.18 -15.80
CA THR A 107 16.13 -2.67 -15.68
C THR A 107 16.09 -4.00 -14.92
N LEU A 108 14.98 -4.25 -14.21
CA LEU A 108 14.75 -5.55 -13.57
C LEU A 108 14.66 -6.69 -14.60
N ALA A 109 14.27 -6.38 -15.84
CA ALA A 109 14.21 -7.35 -16.93
C ALA A 109 15.60 -7.83 -17.36
N SER A 110 16.57 -6.93 -17.57
CA SER A 110 17.93 -7.32 -17.97
C SER A 110 18.67 -8.07 -16.87
N LEU A 111 18.46 -7.69 -15.59
CA LEU A 111 18.96 -8.46 -14.45
C LEU A 111 18.37 -9.89 -14.43
N ASN A 112 17.05 -10.03 -14.57
CA ASN A 112 16.42 -11.36 -14.60
C ASN A 112 16.83 -12.21 -15.80
N GLN A 113 17.11 -11.60 -16.95
CA GLN A 113 17.66 -12.29 -18.13
C GLN A 113 19.07 -12.84 -17.84
N ALA A 114 19.95 -12.06 -17.21
CA ALA A 114 21.28 -12.51 -16.81
C ALA A 114 21.20 -13.62 -15.73
N ILE A 115 20.30 -13.49 -14.76
CA ILE A 115 20.02 -14.54 -13.75
C ILE A 115 19.56 -15.84 -14.44
N ARG A 116 18.67 -15.77 -15.44
CA ARG A 116 18.17 -16.95 -16.16
C ARG A 116 19.28 -17.72 -16.86
N PHE A 117 20.22 -17.04 -17.52
CA PHE A 117 21.37 -17.68 -18.16
C PHE A 117 22.29 -18.37 -17.13
N LEU A 118 22.54 -17.72 -15.99
CA LEU A 118 23.36 -18.30 -14.92
C LEU A 118 22.65 -19.44 -14.15
N LEU A 119 21.32 -19.44 -14.10
CA LEU A 119 20.52 -20.55 -13.55
C LEU A 119 20.58 -21.80 -14.42
N GLU A 120 20.65 -21.65 -15.73
CA GLU A 120 20.80 -22.78 -16.65
C GLU A 120 22.14 -23.48 -16.41
N ASP A 121 23.25 -22.72 -16.39
CA ASP A 121 24.58 -23.21 -15.99
C ASP A 121 24.58 -23.86 -14.59
N LEU A 122 24.03 -23.17 -13.58
CA LEU A 122 23.91 -23.68 -12.19
C LEU A 122 23.25 -25.07 -12.13
N ASN A 123 22.18 -25.28 -12.90
CA ASN A 123 21.39 -26.50 -12.88
C ASN A 123 21.93 -27.61 -13.79
N GLN A 124 22.60 -27.27 -14.89
CA GLN A 124 23.25 -28.24 -15.79
C GLN A 124 24.56 -28.79 -15.22
N ARG A 125 25.24 -28.07 -14.32
CA ARG A 125 26.50 -28.51 -13.69
C ARG A 125 26.42 -29.91 -13.06
N PRO A 126 27.39 -30.80 -13.36
CA PRO A 126 27.50 -32.11 -12.71
C PRO A 126 27.63 -32.02 -11.19
N PHE A 127 27.13 -33.03 -10.48
CA PHE A 127 27.40 -33.16 -9.05
C PHE A 127 28.82 -33.68 -8.79
N LYS A 128 29.40 -33.30 -7.65
CA LYS A 128 30.73 -33.78 -7.22
C LYS A 128 30.77 -35.23 -6.71
N LYS A 129 29.63 -35.76 -6.24
CA LYS A 129 29.52 -37.06 -5.54
C LYS A 129 28.39 -37.96 -6.06
N LEU A 130 27.69 -37.54 -7.11
CA LEU A 130 26.52 -38.23 -7.67
C LEU A 130 26.59 -38.16 -9.21
N PRO A 131 26.00 -39.11 -9.93
CA PRO A 131 25.90 -39.03 -11.39
C PRO A 131 24.89 -37.95 -11.82
N GLY A 132 25.16 -37.34 -12.98
CA GLY A 132 24.30 -36.32 -13.60
C GLY A 132 24.36 -34.96 -12.91
N SER A 133 23.29 -34.19 -13.10
CA SER A 133 23.15 -32.80 -12.66
C SER A 133 21.79 -32.56 -11.99
N ARG A 134 21.56 -31.33 -11.50
CA ARG A 134 20.23 -30.95 -10.95
C ARG A 134 19.15 -31.10 -12.00
N ALA A 135 19.45 -30.67 -13.24
CA ALA A 135 18.53 -30.79 -14.37
C ALA A 135 18.18 -32.25 -14.69
N SER A 136 19.15 -33.17 -14.70
CA SER A 136 18.87 -34.58 -14.99
C SER A 136 18.08 -35.26 -13.87
N GLN A 137 18.42 -35.00 -12.60
CA GLN A 137 17.67 -35.52 -11.45
C GLN A 137 16.25 -34.91 -11.38
N PHE A 138 16.07 -33.65 -11.79
CA PHE A 138 14.75 -33.02 -11.88
C PHE A 138 13.89 -33.72 -12.91
N ALA A 139 14.40 -33.90 -14.13
CA ALA A 139 13.69 -34.58 -15.22
C ALA A 139 13.31 -36.02 -14.85
N GLN A 140 14.17 -36.75 -14.12
CA GLN A 140 13.93 -38.14 -13.73
C GLN A 140 12.99 -38.31 -12.53
N ARG A 141 13.02 -37.40 -11.53
CA ARG A 141 12.41 -37.64 -10.21
C ARG A 141 11.35 -36.62 -9.81
N ASP A 142 11.64 -35.34 -10.00
CA ASP A 142 10.76 -34.26 -9.53
C ASP A 142 9.69 -33.92 -10.58
N LYS A 143 10.07 -33.79 -11.86
CA LYS A 143 9.16 -33.41 -12.96
C LYS A 143 7.97 -34.36 -13.15
N PRO A 144 8.11 -35.70 -13.08
CA PRO A 144 6.97 -36.62 -13.22
C PRO A 144 5.97 -36.55 -12.06
N ALA A 145 6.37 -35.97 -10.92
CA ALA A 145 5.53 -35.81 -9.73
C ALA A 145 4.86 -34.43 -9.63
N LEU A 146 5.07 -33.54 -10.60
CA LEU A 146 4.40 -32.24 -10.64
C LEU A 146 3.00 -32.36 -11.23
N LYS A 147 2.05 -31.62 -10.64
CA LYS A 147 0.74 -31.38 -11.24
C LYS A 147 0.89 -30.46 -12.47
N PRO A 148 0.01 -30.56 -13.49
CA PRO A 148 0.03 -29.64 -14.61
C PRO A 148 -0.20 -28.19 -14.15
N LEU A 149 0.32 -27.23 -14.93
CA LEU A 149 0.01 -25.81 -14.71
C LEU A 149 -1.45 -25.52 -15.10
N PRO A 150 -2.16 -24.63 -14.38
CA PRO A 150 -3.44 -24.09 -14.82
C PRO A 150 -3.32 -23.41 -16.19
N SER A 151 -4.39 -23.45 -16.99
CA SER A 151 -4.43 -22.83 -18.32
C SER A 151 -4.35 -21.29 -18.29
N GLN A 152 -4.78 -20.68 -17.17
CA GLN A 152 -4.69 -19.25 -16.94
C GLN A 152 -3.53 -18.92 -15.98
N PRO A 153 -2.72 -17.89 -16.27
CA PRO A 153 -1.68 -17.43 -15.36
C PRO A 153 -2.31 -16.91 -14.07
N TYR A 154 -1.63 -17.11 -12.94
CA TYR A 154 -2.03 -16.49 -11.68
C TYR A 154 -1.94 -14.96 -11.80
N GLN A 155 -3.00 -14.27 -11.36
CA GLN A 155 -3.02 -12.83 -11.20
C GLN A 155 -3.04 -12.52 -9.71
N TYR A 156 -2.07 -11.72 -9.24
CA TYR A 156 -2.06 -11.29 -7.86
C TYR A 156 -3.33 -10.50 -7.53
N THR A 157 -3.90 -10.78 -6.37
CA THR A 157 -5.04 -10.06 -5.83
C THR A 157 -4.74 -9.80 -4.35
N ASP A 158 -4.60 -8.53 -3.97
CA ASP A 158 -4.44 -8.13 -2.58
C ASP A 158 -5.81 -8.18 -1.88
N ILE A 159 -5.94 -8.98 -0.83
CA ILE A 159 -7.19 -9.18 -0.11
C ILE A 159 -7.12 -8.49 1.25
N LYS A 160 -7.97 -7.48 1.47
CA LYS A 160 -8.00 -6.68 2.69
C LYS A 160 -9.42 -6.47 3.20
N GLN A 161 -9.60 -6.55 4.51
CA GLN A 161 -10.85 -6.18 5.17
C GLN A 161 -10.88 -4.66 5.36
N ALA A 162 -11.91 -3.99 4.84
CA ALA A 162 -12.12 -2.55 4.95
C ALA A 162 -13.47 -2.25 5.57
N ARG A 163 -13.54 -1.26 6.47
CA ARG A 163 -14.82 -0.77 7.00
C ARG A 163 -15.39 0.27 6.02
N VAL A 164 -16.65 0.08 5.64
CA VAL A 164 -17.42 1.07 4.88
C VAL A 164 -17.64 2.29 5.77
N HIS A 165 -17.19 3.44 5.30
CA HIS A 165 -17.27 4.68 6.05
C HIS A 165 -18.65 5.36 5.84
N ILE A 166 -18.96 6.45 6.57
CA ILE A 166 -20.30 7.06 6.56
C ILE A 166 -20.71 7.64 5.20
N ASP A 167 -19.73 7.99 4.38
CA ASP A 167 -19.84 8.45 3.00
C ASP A 167 -19.96 7.26 2.02
N TYR A 168 -20.38 6.07 2.47
CA TYR A 168 -20.60 4.86 1.66
C TYR A 168 -19.41 4.45 0.76
N HIS A 169 -18.18 4.85 1.12
CA HIS A 169 -16.95 4.43 0.45
C HIS A 169 -16.09 3.52 1.37
N VAL A 170 -15.30 2.66 0.73
CA VAL A 170 -14.15 1.98 1.33
C VAL A 170 -12.85 2.58 0.81
N GLU A 171 -11.82 2.58 1.63
CA GLU A 171 -10.48 3.01 1.23
C GLU A 171 -9.63 1.81 0.83
N TYR A 172 -8.97 1.90 -0.32
CA TYR A 172 -7.91 1.00 -0.72
C TYR A 172 -6.78 1.81 -1.39
N ASP A 173 -5.55 1.65 -0.90
CA ASP A 173 -4.35 2.35 -1.39
C ASP A 173 -4.54 3.89 -1.53
N LYS A 174 -5.14 4.49 -0.49
CA LYS A 174 -5.51 5.92 -0.42
C LYS A 174 -6.49 6.40 -1.49
N HIS A 175 -7.13 5.50 -2.24
CA HIS A 175 -8.24 5.79 -3.14
C HIS A 175 -9.56 5.29 -2.53
N TYR A 176 -10.67 5.99 -2.80
CA TYR A 176 -11.97 5.69 -2.21
C TYR A 176 -12.92 5.08 -3.24
N TYR A 177 -13.45 3.89 -2.96
CA TYR A 177 -14.36 3.16 -3.84
C TYR A 177 -15.74 3.04 -3.20
N SER A 178 -16.79 3.47 -3.90
CA SER A 178 -18.16 3.41 -3.37
C SER A 178 -18.70 1.99 -3.25
N VAL A 179 -19.59 1.77 -2.28
CA VAL A 179 -20.40 0.56 -2.11
C VAL A 179 -21.84 0.96 -1.78
N GLY A 180 -22.79 0.05 -1.95
CA GLY A 180 -24.19 0.29 -1.59
C GLY A 180 -24.35 0.81 -0.14
N HIS A 181 -24.99 1.96 0.01
CA HIS A 181 -25.12 2.67 1.29
C HIS A 181 -25.68 1.88 2.48
N HIS A 182 -26.48 0.84 2.23
CA HIS A 182 -27.01 -0.07 3.24
C HIS A 182 -25.89 -0.82 4.01
N LEU A 183 -24.65 -0.75 3.52
CA LEU A 183 -23.45 -1.32 4.13
C LEU A 183 -22.64 -0.32 4.96
N VAL A 184 -23.09 0.93 5.15
CA VAL A 184 -22.38 1.92 5.98
C VAL A 184 -22.09 1.35 7.38
N LYS A 185 -20.86 1.55 7.86
CA LYS A 185 -20.26 0.99 9.09
C LYS A 185 -19.99 -0.53 9.07
N GLN A 186 -20.48 -1.29 8.09
CA GLN A 186 -20.15 -2.72 7.95
C GLN A 186 -18.69 -2.92 7.53
N VAL A 187 -18.19 -4.14 7.71
CA VAL A 187 -16.88 -4.56 7.21
C VAL A 187 -17.08 -5.39 5.94
N VAL A 188 -16.34 -5.05 4.90
CA VAL A 188 -16.36 -5.72 3.60
C VAL A 188 -14.95 -6.15 3.21
N GLU A 189 -14.87 -7.19 2.40
CA GLU A 189 -13.61 -7.64 1.83
C GLU A 189 -13.36 -6.92 0.50
N VAL A 190 -12.18 -6.32 0.36
CA VAL A 190 -11.69 -5.70 -0.86
C VAL A 190 -10.65 -6.63 -1.46
N GLN A 191 -10.92 -7.09 -2.69
CA GLN A 191 -10.04 -7.89 -3.52
C GLN A 191 -9.52 -7.01 -4.67
N ALA A 192 -8.23 -6.67 -4.63
CA ALA A 192 -7.62 -5.71 -5.54
C ALA A 192 -6.60 -6.37 -6.47
N SER A 193 -6.90 -6.45 -7.76
CA SER A 193 -5.95 -6.80 -8.82
C SER A 193 -5.30 -5.54 -9.41
N ASP A 194 -4.45 -5.68 -10.43
CA ASP A 194 -3.77 -4.56 -11.08
C ASP A 194 -4.74 -3.52 -11.68
N ASN A 195 -5.88 -4.00 -12.20
CA ASN A 195 -6.83 -3.22 -13.00
C ASN A 195 -8.22 -3.10 -12.36
N THR A 196 -8.54 -3.87 -11.33
CA THR A 196 -9.90 -3.96 -10.78
C THR A 196 -9.91 -4.05 -9.26
N ILE A 197 -10.83 -3.32 -8.62
CA ILE A 197 -11.19 -3.45 -7.21
C ILE A 197 -12.56 -4.12 -7.14
N ALA A 198 -12.59 -5.39 -6.75
CA ALA A 198 -13.82 -6.12 -6.47
C ALA A 198 -14.09 -6.09 -4.96
N ILE A 199 -15.33 -5.82 -4.57
CA ILE A 199 -15.72 -5.69 -3.17
C ILE A 199 -16.77 -6.73 -2.84
N TYR A 200 -16.61 -7.43 -1.72
CA TYR A 200 -17.42 -8.56 -1.29
C TYR A 200 -17.97 -8.34 0.12
N HIS A 201 -19.21 -8.78 0.35
CA HIS A 201 -19.85 -8.81 1.67
C HIS A 201 -20.43 -10.22 1.87
N HIS A 202 -20.04 -10.88 2.97
CA HIS A 202 -20.36 -12.29 3.24
C HIS A 202 -20.15 -13.22 2.02
N GLY A 203 -19.01 -13.10 1.34
CA GLY A 203 -18.65 -13.91 0.17
C GLY A 203 -19.36 -13.56 -1.15
N LYS A 204 -20.36 -12.67 -1.13
CA LYS A 204 -21.04 -12.19 -2.35
C LYS A 204 -20.38 -10.90 -2.85
N ARG A 205 -20.02 -10.84 -4.14
CA ARG A 205 -19.53 -9.60 -4.78
C ARG A 205 -20.66 -8.58 -4.82
N ILE A 206 -20.44 -7.43 -4.19
CA ILE A 206 -21.40 -6.31 -4.07
C ILE A 206 -21.08 -5.14 -5.00
N ALA A 207 -19.82 -4.95 -5.37
CA ALA A 207 -19.36 -3.87 -6.23
C ALA A 207 -18.09 -4.29 -6.99
N SER A 208 -17.83 -3.64 -8.12
CA SER A 208 -16.62 -3.81 -8.92
C SER A 208 -16.27 -2.49 -9.59
N HIS A 209 -15.03 -2.02 -9.42
CA HIS A 209 -14.55 -0.75 -9.95
C HIS A 209 -13.25 -0.94 -10.73
N PRO A 210 -12.99 -0.15 -11.80
CA PRO A 210 -11.64 -0.01 -12.33
C PRO A 210 -10.70 0.50 -11.22
N ARG A 211 -9.50 -0.08 -11.09
CA ARG A 211 -8.51 0.37 -10.11
C ARG A 211 -7.93 1.71 -10.53
N SER A 212 -7.86 2.64 -9.57
CA SER A 212 -7.29 3.97 -9.73
C SER A 212 -6.17 4.19 -8.72
N TYR A 213 -5.02 4.63 -9.21
CA TYR A 213 -3.83 4.94 -8.40
C TYR A 213 -3.78 6.43 -7.97
N ARG A 214 -4.84 7.21 -8.26
CA ARG A 214 -4.93 8.62 -7.87
C ARG A 214 -5.23 8.73 -6.37
N GLN A 215 -4.22 9.02 -5.56
CA GLN A 215 -4.38 9.18 -4.11
C GLN A 215 -5.33 10.34 -3.78
N GLY A 216 -6.22 10.12 -2.80
CA GLY A 216 -7.21 11.11 -2.35
C GLY A 216 -8.42 11.32 -3.26
N ALA A 217 -8.54 10.59 -4.37
CA ALA A 217 -9.68 10.66 -5.28
C ALA A 217 -10.74 9.57 -4.97
N HIS A 218 -11.92 9.73 -5.56
CA HIS A 218 -13.08 8.85 -5.38
C HIS A 218 -13.54 8.23 -6.71
N SER A 219 -13.88 6.94 -6.68
CA SER A 219 -14.60 6.19 -7.72
C SER A 219 -16.01 5.87 -7.21
N THR A 220 -16.96 6.70 -7.63
CA THR A 220 -18.36 6.66 -7.15
C THR A 220 -19.31 6.16 -8.24
N CYS A 221 -20.06 5.08 -7.97
CA CYS A 221 -21.15 4.63 -8.83
C CYS A 221 -22.48 5.21 -8.32
N VAL A 222 -23.29 5.75 -9.24
CA VAL A 222 -24.58 6.40 -8.90
C VAL A 222 -25.58 5.42 -8.28
N GLU A 223 -25.50 4.13 -8.62
CA GLU A 223 -26.37 3.07 -8.08
C GLU A 223 -26.12 2.75 -6.61
N HIS A 224 -24.93 3.09 -6.08
CA HIS A 224 -24.58 2.85 -4.68
C HIS A 224 -25.21 3.87 -3.72
N MET A 225 -25.60 5.04 -4.24
CA MET A 225 -26.18 6.14 -3.48
C MET A 225 -27.55 5.77 -2.87
N PRO A 226 -27.86 6.19 -1.64
CA PRO A 226 -29.20 6.04 -1.08
C PRO A 226 -30.27 6.76 -1.91
N ARG A 227 -31.49 6.20 -1.97
CA ARG A 227 -32.65 6.94 -2.51
C ARG A 227 -32.89 8.23 -1.70
N ALA A 228 -32.79 8.16 -0.37
CA ALA A 228 -32.77 9.33 0.53
C ALA A 228 -31.46 10.16 0.50
N HIS A 229 -30.54 9.92 -0.43
CA HIS A 229 -29.46 10.87 -0.79
C HIS A 229 -29.66 11.47 -2.19
N LYS A 230 -30.60 10.93 -2.98
CA LYS A 230 -31.26 11.73 -4.00
C LYS A 230 -32.23 12.75 -3.38
N GLU A 231 -32.64 12.56 -2.11
CA GLU A 231 -33.75 13.31 -1.48
C GLU A 231 -33.52 13.78 -0.01
N MET A 232 -32.32 13.64 0.58
CA MET A 232 -32.00 13.96 2.00
C MET A 232 -32.68 13.05 3.07
N GLN A 233 -32.25 12.92 4.34
CA GLN A 233 -31.08 13.43 5.08
C GLN A 233 -30.64 12.45 6.22
N GLU A 234 -29.33 12.30 6.51
CA GLU A 234 -28.80 11.84 7.83
C GLU A 234 -27.47 12.55 8.19
N TRP A 235 -26.62 12.77 7.17
CA TRP A 235 -25.45 13.65 7.20
C TRP A 235 -25.62 14.73 6.13
N SER A 236 -25.94 15.96 6.56
CA SER A 236 -26.06 17.12 5.68
C SER A 236 -24.87 18.07 5.81
N PRO A 237 -24.62 18.89 4.77
CA PRO A 237 -23.77 20.08 4.89
C PRO A 237 -24.20 20.96 6.07
N GLU A 238 -25.50 21.16 6.27
CA GLU A 238 -26.11 21.92 7.37
C GLU A 238 -25.68 21.40 8.75
N ARG A 239 -25.73 20.07 8.95
CA ARG A 239 -25.30 19.43 10.21
C ARG A 239 -23.81 19.61 10.47
N PHE A 240 -22.98 19.54 9.42
CA PHE A 240 -21.54 19.81 9.53
C PHE A 240 -21.25 21.28 9.83
N LEU A 241 -21.97 22.21 9.21
CA LEU A 241 -21.85 23.66 9.47
C LEU A 241 -22.31 24.04 10.88
N SER A 242 -23.38 23.41 11.37
CA SER A 242 -23.87 23.59 12.75
C SER A 242 -22.83 23.10 13.77
N TRP A 243 -22.36 21.85 13.64
CA TRP A 243 -21.35 21.30 14.54
C TRP A 243 -20.00 22.05 14.45
N ALA A 244 -19.62 22.54 13.28
CA ALA A 244 -18.45 23.41 13.15
C ALA A 244 -18.67 24.77 13.87
N GLY A 245 -19.87 25.33 13.79
CA GLY A 245 -20.28 26.54 14.53
C GLY A 245 -20.23 26.37 16.06
N ASP A 246 -20.58 25.19 16.58
CA ASP A 246 -20.46 24.85 18.02
C ASP A 246 -19.01 24.84 18.54
N ILE A 247 -18.03 24.81 17.62
CA ILE A 247 -16.59 24.91 17.91
C ILE A 247 -16.10 26.35 17.70
N GLY A 248 -16.56 27.01 16.63
CA GLY A 248 -16.38 28.44 16.44
C GLY A 248 -16.56 28.90 14.99
N VAL A 249 -16.60 30.22 14.79
CA VAL A 249 -16.92 30.87 13.50
C VAL A 249 -15.91 30.48 12.41
N GLU A 250 -14.62 30.59 12.70
CA GLU A 250 -13.55 30.24 11.76
C GLU A 250 -13.59 28.76 11.36
N THR A 251 -13.95 27.88 12.31
CA THR A 251 -14.10 26.45 12.06
C THR A 251 -15.24 26.18 11.07
N ARG A 252 -16.35 26.91 11.19
CA ARG A 252 -17.48 26.85 10.26
C ARG A 252 -17.10 27.30 8.86
N GLU A 253 -16.33 28.39 8.71
CA GLU A 253 -15.92 28.88 7.40
C GLU A 253 -14.93 27.93 6.69
N VAL A 254 -13.98 27.33 7.41
CA VAL A 254 -13.12 26.28 6.83
C VAL A 254 -13.95 25.06 6.39
N VAL A 255 -14.96 24.65 7.17
CA VAL A 255 -15.85 23.54 6.79
C VAL A 255 -16.70 23.89 5.56
N ASN A 256 -17.20 25.13 5.45
CA ASN A 256 -17.91 25.63 4.28
C ASN A 256 -17.04 25.59 3.01
N ALA A 257 -15.81 26.10 3.09
CA ALA A 257 -14.86 26.06 1.97
C ALA A 257 -14.52 24.62 1.53
N ILE A 258 -14.35 23.70 2.48
CA ILE A 258 -14.09 22.28 2.18
C ILE A 258 -15.31 21.60 1.54
N LEU A 259 -16.55 21.95 1.92
CA LEU A 259 -17.76 21.45 1.26
C LEU A 259 -17.82 21.90 -0.21
N GLN A 260 -17.54 23.17 -0.49
CA GLN A 260 -17.64 23.75 -1.84
C GLN A 260 -16.51 23.33 -2.80
N GLU A 261 -15.39 22.80 -2.31
CA GLU A 261 -14.25 22.36 -3.14
C GLU A 261 -14.56 21.19 -4.09
N LYS A 262 -15.58 20.37 -3.77
CA LYS A 262 -15.91 19.16 -4.54
C LYS A 262 -17.33 19.25 -5.10
N ARG A 263 -17.48 18.81 -6.36
CA ARG A 263 -18.78 18.66 -7.05
C ARG A 263 -19.80 17.80 -6.26
N HIS A 264 -19.32 16.94 -5.38
CA HIS A 264 -20.11 16.08 -4.51
C HIS A 264 -19.64 16.31 -3.06
N HIS A 265 -20.48 16.96 -2.25
CA HIS A 265 -20.13 17.36 -0.88
C HIS A 265 -19.76 16.16 0.01
N GLU A 266 -20.28 14.96 -0.29
CA GLU A 266 -20.03 13.72 0.43
C GLU A 266 -18.54 13.33 0.41
N GLN A 267 -17.84 13.62 -0.68
CA GLN A 267 -16.39 13.40 -0.81
C GLN A 267 -15.58 14.24 0.20
N SER A 268 -16.15 15.35 0.66
CA SER A 268 -15.56 16.23 1.66
C SER A 268 -15.90 15.81 3.11
N TYR A 269 -16.92 14.99 3.35
CA TYR A 269 -17.37 14.61 4.70
C TYR A 269 -16.26 13.93 5.52
N ARG A 270 -15.44 13.06 4.89
CA ARG A 270 -14.32 12.41 5.57
C ARG A 270 -13.22 13.39 5.98
N ARG A 271 -12.99 14.44 5.19
CA ARG A 271 -12.04 15.52 5.53
C ARG A 271 -12.56 16.38 6.68
N ILE A 272 -13.85 16.72 6.64
CA ILE A 272 -14.55 17.51 7.66
C ILE A 272 -14.59 16.76 8.99
N LEU A 273 -14.99 15.49 9.01
CA LEU A 273 -14.99 14.66 10.23
C LEU A 273 -13.60 14.60 10.88
N ALA A 274 -12.55 14.42 10.08
CA ALA A 274 -11.20 14.37 10.60
C ALA A 274 -10.72 15.73 11.14
N LEU A 275 -11.07 16.84 10.47
CA LEU A 275 -10.85 18.21 10.97
C LEU A 275 -11.55 18.41 12.33
N LEU A 276 -12.85 18.14 12.42
CA LEU A 276 -13.64 18.29 13.65
C LEU A 276 -13.18 17.34 14.76
N SER A 277 -12.60 16.18 14.43
CA SER A 277 -12.02 15.25 15.40
C SER A 277 -10.84 15.85 16.17
N ASN A 278 -10.13 16.82 15.60
CA ASN A 278 -9.03 17.51 16.27
C ASN A 278 -9.49 18.32 17.50
N ALA A 279 -10.77 18.72 17.57
CA ALA A 279 -11.32 19.40 18.74
C ALA A 279 -11.19 18.55 20.02
N LYS A 280 -11.26 17.21 19.90
CA LYS A 280 -11.06 16.27 21.02
C LYS A 280 -9.59 16.15 21.45
N LYS A 281 -8.66 16.49 20.57
CA LYS A 281 -7.21 16.30 20.78
C LYS A 281 -6.50 17.58 21.21
N TYR A 282 -6.92 18.72 20.69
CA TYR A 282 -6.29 20.03 20.91
C TYR A 282 -7.19 21.01 21.68
N GLY A 283 -8.47 20.69 21.89
CA GLY A 283 -9.47 21.63 22.43
C GLY A 283 -10.19 22.39 21.32
N ARG A 284 -11.33 23.01 21.66
CA ARG A 284 -12.17 23.76 20.71
C ARG A 284 -11.50 25.06 20.27
N ASP A 285 -11.02 25.84 21.23
CA ASP A 285 -10.46 27.18 21.01
C ASP A 285 -9.22 27.13 20.12
N ARG A 286 -8.30 26.18 20.40
CA ARG A 286 -7.13 25.92 19.57
C ARG A 286 -7.48 25.53 18.14
N LEU A 287 -8.49 24.68 17.95
CA LEU A 287 -8.96 24.32 16.60
C LEU A 287 -9.52 25.54 15.87
N ASN A 288 -10.31 26.38 16.55
CA ASN A 288 -10.87 27.57 15.94
C ASN A 288 -9.79 28.59 15.55
N ASN A 289 -8.82 28.86 16.42
CA ASN A 289 -7.68 29.73 16.11
C ASN A 289 -6.83 29.19 14.95
N ALA A 290 -6.65 27.86 14.88
CA ALA A 290 -5.95 27.22 13.77
C ALA A 290 -6.71 27.34 12.43
N CYS A 291 -8.05 27.24 12.48
CA CYS A 291 -8.91 27.49 11.32
C CYS A 291 -8.83 28.96 10.86
N GLY A 292 -8.86 29.92 11.78
CA GLY A 292 -8.70 31.35 11.45
C GLY A 292 -7.36 31.65 10.78
N ARG A 293 -6.26 31.09 11.31
CA ARG A 293 -4.94 31.16 10.65
C ARG A 293 -4.91 30.50 9.27
N ALA A 294 -5.61 29.37 9.09
CA ALA A 294 -5.71 28.71 7.78
C ALA A 294 -6.48 29.54 6.74
N LEU A 295 -7.50 30.31 7.18
CA LEU A 295 -8.24 31.25 6.34
C LEU A 295 -7.40 32.48 5.97
N LEU A 296 -6.67 33.04 6.93
CA LEU A 296 -5.75 34.18 6.72
C LEU A 296 -4.66 33.90 5.68
N ILE A 297 -4.11 32.67 5.67
CA ILE A 297 -3.12 32.25 4.65
C ILE A 297 -3.78 31.70 3.36
N HIS A 298 -5.08 31.93 3.17
CA HIS A 298 -5.88 31.46 2.04
C HIS A 298 -5.76 29.95 1.74
N SER A 299 -5.51 29.13 2.76
CA SER A 299 -5.40 27.67 2.64
C SER A 299 -6.34 26.96 3.63
N PRO A 300 -7.67 27.00 3.39
CA PRO A 300 -8.69 26.33 4.21
C PRO A 300 -8.71 24.81 4.00
N THR A 301 -7.53 24.17 4.10
CA THR A 301 -7.36 22.73 3.93
C THR A 301 -7.12 22.05 5.27
N ARG A 302 -7.64 20.82 5.45
CA ARG A 302 -7.38 20.01 6.65
C ARG A 302 -5.88 19.88 6.94
N SER A 303 -5.06 19.70 5.90
CA SER A 303 -3.60 19.60 5.99
C SER A 303 -2.94 20.87 6.55
N SER A 304 -3.42 22.05 6.12
CA SER A 304 -2.97 23.35 6.65
C SER A 304 -3.29 23.47 8.15
N VAL A 305 -4.55 23.26 8.53
CA VAL A 305 -4.99 23.31 9.94
C VAL A 305 -4.24 22.31 10.82
N GLU A 306 -3.99 21.08 10.34
CA GLU A 306 -3.19 20.10 11.06
C GLU A 306 -1.72 20.49 11.21
N SER A 307 -1.13 21.20 10.24
CA SER A 307 0.24 21.72 10.35
C SER A 307 0.31 22.81 11.42
N ILE A 308 -0.62 23.76 11.35
CA ILE A 308 -0.75 24.89 12.29
C ILE A 308 -0.87 24.37 13.74
N LEU A 309 -1.78 23.40 13.99
CA LEU A 309 -1.98 22.78 15.31
C LEU A 309 -0.76 21.99 15.82
N LYS A 310 -0.02 21.33 14.92
CA LYS A 310 1.21 20.57 15.26
C LYS A 310 2.36 21.51 15.61
N GLN A 311 2.47 22.64 14.94
CA GLN A 311 3.52 23.64 15.14
C GLN A 311 3.20 24.64 16.26
N GLY A 312 2.01 24.56 16.87
CA GLY A 312 1.57 25.48 17.92
C GLY A 312 1.29 26.90 17.43
N LEU A 313 1.24 27.10 16.11
CA LEU A 313 1.06 28.42 15.50
C LEU A 313 -0.27 29.05 15.89
N ASP A 314 -1.29 28.25 16.20
CA ASP A 314 -2.60 28.69 16.72
C ASP A 314 -2.55 29.46 18.06
N GLN A 315 -1.40 29.46 18.74
CA GLN A 315 -1.18 30.15 20.02
C GLN A 315 -0.37 31.45 19.89
N VAL A 316 0.23 31.69 18.72
CA VAL A 316 1.01 32.91 18.46
C VAL A 316 0.04 34.05 18.10
N PRO A 317 0.29 35.30 18.54
CA PRO A 317 -0.47 36.46 18.03
C PRO A 317 -0.42 36.53 16.51
N VAL A 318 -1.52 36.89 15.87
CA VAL A 318 -1.52 37.22 14.44
C VAL A 318 -1.17 38.70 14.34
N GLU A 319 -0.04 39.02 13.71
CA GLU A 319 0.27 40.38 13.32
C GLU A 319 -0.67 40.80 12.19
N THR A 320 -1.69 41.59 12.53
CA THR A 320 -2.58 42.20 11.54
C THR A 320 -1.78 43.23 10.73
N PRO A 321 -1.93 43.31 9.39
CA PRO A 321 -1.14 44.23 8.53
C PRO A 321 -1.43 45.73 8.69
N GLY A 322 -1.90 46.17 9.86
CA GLY A 322 -2.26 47.57 10.16
C GLY A 322 -1.50 48.20 11.32
N ASN A 323 -0.70 47.42 12.09
CA ASN A 323 -0.01 47.90 13.29
C ASN A 323 1.52 47.63 13.28
N ALA A 324 2.09 47.39 12.10
CA ALA A 324 3.53 47.51 11.92
C ALA A 324 3.85 48.99 11.61
N GLU A 325 4.15 49.77 12.64
CA GLU A 325 4.98 50.96 12.42
C GLU A 325 6.29 50.46 11.80
N GLN A 326 6.61 50.93 10.59
CA GLN A 326 7.92 50.67 10.01
C GLN A 326 8.93 51.46 10.84
N GLU A 327 9.56 50.81 11.81
CA GLU A 327 10.86 51.27 12.29
C GLU A 327 11.78 51.31 11.07
N GLU A 328 12.15 52.53 10.65
CA GLU A 328 13.19 52.71 9.64
C GLU A 328 14.44 51.99 10.13
N LEU A 329 14.86 50.96 9.39
CA LEU A 329 16.13 50.30 9.65
C LEU A 329 17.24 51.33 9.39
N ASN A 330 17.71 51.98 10.47
CA ASN A 330 18.91 52.81 10.46
C ASN A 330 20.10 51.92 10.12
N LEU A 331 20.37 51.81 8.81
CA LEU A 331 21.53 51.14 8.24
C LEU A 331 22.76 52.05 8.36
N ASP A 332 23.04 52.50 9.57
CA ASP A 332 24.26 53.24 9.89
C ASP A 332 25.48 52.31 9.75
N HIS A 333 26.17 52.46 8.62
CA HIS A 333 27.55 52.06 8.36
C HIS A 333 28.03 50.74 8.98
N HIS A 334 27.54 49.61 8.45
CA HIS A 334 28.21 48.32 8.65
C HIS A 334 29.52 48.26 7.84
N GLU A 335 30.66 47.98 8.50
CA GLU A 335 32.01 47.83 7.92
C GLU A 335 32.13 46.89 6.71
N ASN A 336 31.13 46.04 6.46
CA ASN A 336 31.16 45.02 5.41
C ASN A 336 30.51 45.46 4.08
N VAL A 337 29.95 46.67 4.00
CA VAL A 337 29.39 47.22 2.75
C VAL A 337 30.49 47.94 1.98
N ARG A 338 31.11 47.27 1.00
CA ARG A 338 32.09 47.88 0.08
C ARG A 338 31.34 48.56 -1.06
N GLY A 339 31.58 49.86 -1.23
CA GLY A 339 31.00 50.68 -2.30
C GLY A 339 31.57 50.39 -3.69
N GLU A 340 30.97 51.02 -4.69
CA GLU A 340 31.25 50.84 -6.13
C GLU A 340 32.70 51.21 -6.50
N ASP A 341 33.33 52.12 -5.74
CA ASP A 341 34.73 52.56 -5.89
C ASP A 341 35.79 51.45 -5.70
N TYR A 342 35.41 50.24 -5.27
CA TYR A 342 36.33 49.10 -5.17
C TYR A 342 36.68 48.45 -6.53
N PHE A 343 35.98 48.82 -7.62
CA PHE A 343 36.11 48.18 -8.93
C PHE A 343 36.49 49.16 -10.07
N HIS A 344 37.53 50.00 -9.86
CA HIS A 344 38.16 50.79 -10.93
C HIS A 344 39.70 50.70 -10.91
#